data_AF-A0A2J1DWQ0-F1
#
_entry.id   AF-A0A2J1DWQ0-F1
#
_cell.length_a   1.000
_cell.length_b   1.000
_cell.length_c   1.000
_cell.angle_alpha   90.00
_cell.angle_beta   90.00
_cell.angle_gamma   90.00
#
_symmetry.space_group_name_H-M   'P 1'
#
loop_
_entity.id
_entity.type
_entity.pdbx_description
1 polymer ?
#
loop_
_entity_poly.entity_id
_entity_poly.type
_entity_poly.pdbx_seq_one_letter_code
_entity_poly.pdbx_strand_id
1 'polypeptide(L)'
;MSIKNFRYLVILLSVIMGIGIGWATASGAYLFGLLIVPIFIGLSVFLKSQVRGVLADERQYRIQEKAAGFTIRIFGPVVGIAPLIYLMINEDAASSPEYWLLVGMALFFILLYDLANLYYRSKM
;
A
#
# COMPACT_ATOMS: atom_id res chain seq x y z
N MET A 1 21.30 -3.20 -0.12
CA MET A 1 20.32 -4.05 -0.83
C MET A 1 20.21 -3.61 -2.30
N SER A 2 20.09 -4.55 -3.24
CA SER A 2 19.86 -4.23 -4.66
C SER A 2 18.38 -3.85 -4.89
N ILE A 3 18.10 -3.06 -5.93
CA ILE A 3 16.73 -2.67 -6.30
C ILE A 3 15.85 -3.89 -6.60
N LYS A 4 16.40 -4.95 -7.20
CA LYS A 4 15.67 -6.19 -7.49
C LYS A 4 15.22 -6.89 -6.21
N ASN A 5 16.12 -6.99 -5.21
CA ASN A 5 15.80 -7.64 -3.93
C ASN A 5 14.78 -6.83 -3.12
N PHE A 6 14.87 -5.50 -3.16
CA PHE A 6 13.84 -4.62 -2.58
C PHE A 6 12.45 -4.91 -3.16
N ARG A 7 12.35 -5.05 -4.49
CA ARG A 7 11.06 -5.32 -5.16
C ARG A 7 10.46 -6.64 -4.72
N TYR A 8 11.25 -7.72 -4.68
CA TYR A 8 10.76 -9.02 -4.22
C TYR A 8 10.29 -8.98 -2.76
N LEU A 9 11.01 -8.27 -1.88
CA LEU A 9 10.61 -8.13 -0.48
C LEU A 9 9.32 -7.32 -0.30
N VAL A 10 9.14 -6.23 -1.06
CA VAL A 10 7.90 -5.44 -0.99
C VAL A 10 6.72 -6.24 -1.50
N ILE A 11 6.86 -6.97 -2.62
CA ILE A 11 5.80 -7.84 -3.15
C ILE A 11 5.44 -8.91 -2.11
N LEU A 12 6.44 -9.57 -1.53
CA LEU A 12 6.23 -10.57 -0.50
C LEU A 12 5.49 -9.99 0.72
N LEU A 13 5.91 -8.83 1.20
CA LEU A 13 5.26 -8.13 2.31
C LEU A 13 3.81 -7.75 1.97
N SER A 14 3.51 -7.35 0.71
CA SER A 14 2.15 -6.99 0.29
C SER A 14 1.22 -8.19 0.33
N VAL A 15 1.71 -9.36 -0.11
CA VAL A 15 0.96 -10.62 -0.02
C VAL A 15 0.69 -10.99 1.44
N ILE A 16 1.70 -10.89 2.30
CA ILE A 16 1.56 -11.14 3.75
C ILE A 16 0.53 -10.18 4.37
N MET A 17 0.56 -8.90 4.00
CA MET A 17 -0.40 -7.91 4.48
C MET A 17 -1.83 -8.25 4.06
N GLY A 18 -2.05 -8.65 2.80
CA GLY A 18 -3.36 -9.07 2.31
C GLY A 18 -3.92 -10.28 3.07
N ILE A 19 -3.08 -11.29 3.31
CA ILE A 19 -3.45 -12.47 4.13
C ILE A 19 -3.79 -12.04 5.56
N GLY A 20 -2.98 -11.16 6.16
CA GLY A 20 -3.20 -10.65 7.50
C GLY A 20 -4.51 -9.88 7.66
N ILE A 21 -4.85 -9.02 6.70
CA ILE A 21 -6.13 -8.28 6.68
C ILE A 21 -7.32 -9.23 6.49
N GLY A 22 -7.21 -10.20 5.57
CA GLY A 22 -8.25 -11.20 5.35
C GLY A 22 -8.54 -12.01 6.62
N TRP A 23 -7.49 -12.48 7.30
CA TRP A 23 -7.61 -13.19 8.57
C TRP A 23 -8.17 -12.29 9.68
N ALA A 24 -7.72 -11.04 9.79
CA ALA A 24 -8.21 -10.08 10.78
C ALA A 24 -9.72 -9.82 10.64
N THR A 25 -10.19 -9.70 9.40
CA THR A 25 -11.61 -9.49 9.09
C THR A 25 -12.43 -10.72 9.48
N ALA A 26 -11.95 -11.93 9.18
CA ALA A 26 -12.66 -13.17 9.49
C ALA A 26 -12.69 -13.52 10.99
N SER A 27 -11.67 -13.09 11.75
CA SER A 27 -11.51 -13.41 13.17
C SER A 27 -12.06 -12.35 14.12
N GLY A 28 -12.57 -11.22 13.60
CA GLY A 28 -12.99 -10.09 14.44
C GLY A 28 -11.82 -9.27 15.01
N ALA A 29 -10.58 -9.55 14.60
CA ALA A 29 -9.37 -8.93 15.15
C ALA A 29 -9.06 -7.57 14.47
N TYR A 30 -10.00 -6.63 14.54
CA TYR A 30 -9.95 -5.37 13.77
C TYR A 30 -8.75 -4.47 14.13
N LEU A 31 -8.34 -4.49 15.39
CA LEU A 31 -7.17 -3.77 15.90
C LEU A 31 -5.86 -4.26 15.24
N PHE A 32 -5.75 -5.56 14.96
CA PHE A 32 -4.63 -6.13 14.23
C PHE A 32 -4.64 -5.70 12.76
N GLY A 33 -5.81 -5.75 12.11
CA GLY A 33 -6.00 -5.29 10.74
C GLY A 33 -5.66 -3.80 10.55
N LEU A 34 -5.96 -2.96 11.54
CA LEU A 34 -5.64 -1.54 11.50
C LEU A 34 -4.12 -1.27 11.69
N LEU A 35 -3.45 -2.00 12.59
CA LEU A 35 -2.03 -1.81 12.88
C LEU A 35 -1.10 -2.39 11.81
N ILE A 36 -1.52 -3.42 11.08
CA ILE A 36 -0.65 -4.07 10.08
C ILE A 36 -0.30 -3.13 8.92
N VAL A 37 -1.19 -2.20 8.57
CA VAL A 37 -1.00 -1.24 7.47
C VAL A 37 0.13 -0.23 7.75
N PRO A 38 0.13 0.55 8.86
CA PRO A 38 1.23 1.45 9.16
C PRO A 38 2.55 0.71 9.41
N ILE A 39 2.51 -0.50 10.00
CA ILE A 39 3.71 -1.34 10.17
C ILE A 39 4.30 -1.70 8.79
N PHE A 40 3.47 -2.13 7.85
CA PHE A 40 3.90 -2.46 6.48
C PHE A 40 4.51 -1.25 5.76
N ILE A 41 3.88 -0.07 5.89
CA ILE A 41 4.40 1.18 5.31
C ILE A 41 5.76 1.52 5.93
N GLY A 42 5.89 1.43 7.26
CA GLY A 42 7.15 1.67 7.98
C GLY A 42 8.25 0.72 7.52
N LEU A 43 7.95 -0.57 7.43
CA LEU A 43 8.90 -1.59 6.95
C LEU A 43 9.35 -1.32 5.52
N SER A 44 8.42 -0.95 4.64
CA SER A 44 8.70 -0.65 3.23
C SER A 44 9.59 0.59 3.08
N VAL A 45 9.36 1.62 3.91
CA VAL A 45 10.21 2.82 3.96
C VAL A 45 11.60 2.48 4.49
N PHE A 46 11.69 1.66 5.54
CA PHE A 46 12.97 1.20 6.10
C PHE A 46 13.75 0.37 5.09
N LEU A 47 13.12 -0.60 4.42
CA LEU A 47 13.75 -1.41 3.38
C LEU A 47 14.25 -0.55 2.22
N LYS A 48 13.52 0.51 1.86
CA LYS A 48 13.93 1.46 0.82
C LYS A 48 15.20 2.22 1.22
N SER A 49 15.38 2.58 2.50
CA SER A 49 16.59 3.27 2.97
C SER A 49 17.84 2.38 2.93
N GLN A 50 17.66 1.05 2.93
CA GLN A 50 18.75 0.07 2.83
C GLN A 50 19.19 -0.23 1.39
N VAL A 51 18.53 0.35 0.37
CA VAL A 51 18.90 0.17 -1.04
C VAL A 51 20.13 1.02 -1.36
N ARG A 52 21.24 0.38 -1.69
CA ARG A 52 22.50 1.03 -2.10
C ARG A 52 22.69 0.77 -3.59
N GLY A 53 22.36 1.77 -4.41
CA GLY A 53 22.43 1.73 -5.86
C GLY A 53 22.19 3.12 -6.43
N VAL A 54 23.05 3.54 -7.36
CA VAL A 54 23.16 4.89 -7.93
C VAL A 54 21.79 5.41 -8.38
N LEU A 55 21.28 6.43 -7.68
CA LEU A 55 20.23 7.32 -8.19
C LEU A 55 20.90 8.20 -9.25
N ALA A 56 21.08 7.66 -10.46
CA ALA A 56 21.59 8.42 -11.59
C ALA A 56 20.56 9.49 -11.99
N ASP A 57 21.09 10.64 -12.37
CA ASP A 57 20.45 11.92 -12.68
C ASP A 57 19.11 11.88 -13.46
N GLU A 58 18.03 12.45 -12.89
CA GLU A 58 16.73 12.66 -13.55
C GLU A 58 16.10 14.03 -13.21
N ARG A 59 16.92 15.09 -13.16
CA ARG A 59 16.52 16.38 -12.56
C ARG A 59 15.30 17.08 -13.17
N GLN A 60 14.86 16.77 -14.38
CA GLN A 60 13.71 17.44 -15.03
C GLN A 60 12.39 16.65 -15.05
N TYR A 61 12.39 15.31 -15.02
CA TYR A 61 11.15 14.51 -14.92
C TYR A 61 10.59 14.45 -13.48
N ARG A 62 11.47 14.72 -12.50
CA ARG A 62 11.29 14.51 -11.07
C ARG A 62 10.32 15.44 -10.31
N ILE A 63 9.64 16.41 -10.93
CA ILE A 63 8.73 17.31 -10.18
C ILE A 63 7.27 16.90 -10.36
N GLN A 64 6.76 16.83 -11.59
CA GLN A 64 5.39 16.38 -11.85
C GLN A 64 5.20 14.89 -11.53
N GLU A 65 6.20 14.07 -11.85
CA GLU A 65 6.19 12.63 -11.60
C GLU A 65 6.28 12.30 -10.10
N LYS A 66 6.96 13.15 -9.34
CA LYS A 66 7.08 13.05 -7.88
C LYS A 66 5.85 13.57 -7.16
N ALA A 67 5.15 14.55 -7.72
CA ALA A 67 3.85 14.99 -7.22
C ALA A 67 2.80 13.89 -7.44
N ALA A 68 2.71 13.29 -8.64
CA ALA A 68 1.83 12.16 -8.91
C ALA A 68 2.16 10.95 -8.02
N GLY A 69 3.45 10.59 -7.93
CA GLY A 69 3.91 9.52 -7.05
C GLY A 69 3.65 9.80 -5.57
N PHE A 70 3.72 11.06 -5.12
CA PHE A 70 3.41 11.45 -3.75
C PHE A 70 1.92 11.40 -3.46
N THR A 71 1.09 11.93 -4.37
CA THR A 71 -0.37 11.89 -4.26
C THR A 71 -0.83 10.44 -4.15
N ILE A 72 -0.38 9.55 -5.03
CA ILE A 72 -0.81 8.16 -4.99
C ILE A 72 -0.22 7.43 -3.76
N ARG A 73 0.99 7.78 -3.32
CA ARG A 73 1.60 7.21 -2.10
C ARG A 73 0.92 7.62 -0.80
N ILE A 74 0.21 8.75 -0.78
CA ILE A 74 -0.61 9.18 0.36
C ILE A 74 -2.04 8.67 0.21
N PHE A 75 -2.65 8.82 -0.96
CA PHE A 75 -4.03 8.40 -1.19
C PHE A 75 -4.21 6.89 -1.11
N GLY A 76 -3.27 6.09 -1.63
CA GLY A 76 -3.37 4.63 -1.60
C GLY A 76 -3.55 4.07 -0.17
N PRO A 77 -2.66 4.41 0.78
CA PRO A 77 -2.82 4.06 2.18
C PRO A 77 -4.06 4.66 2.83
N VAL A 78 -4.38 5.93 2.57
CA VAL A 78 -5.55 6.59 3.19
C VAL A 78 -6.85 5.90 2.78
N VAL A 79 -6.99 5.57 1.49
CA VAL A 79 -8.15 4.82 0.99
C VAL A 79 -8.10 3.36 1.45
N GLY A 80 -6.91 2.75 1.57
CA GLY A 80 -6.72 1.41 2.13
C GLY A 80 -7.10 1.28 3.62
N ILE A 81 -6.88 2.33 4.40
CA ILE A 81 -7.17 2.37 5.84
C ILE A 81 -8.64 2.70 6.11
N ALA A 82 -9.28 3.49 5.25
CA ALA A 82 -10.69 3.89 5.40
C ALA A 82 -11.68 2.72 5.67
N PRO A 83 -11.65 1.58 4.93
CA PRO A 83 -12.56 0.47 5.21
C PRO A 83 -12.25 -0.22 6.54
N LEU A 84 -10.98 -0.25 6.96
CA LEU A 84 -10.58 -0.81 8.25
C LEU A 84 -11.08 0.06 9.42
N ILE A 85 -11.01 1.39 9.27
CA ILE A 85 -11.59 2.33 10.26
C ILE A 85 -13.11 2.17 10.31
N TYR A 86 -13.77 2.09 9.15
CA TYR A 86 -15.22 1.92 9.09
C TYR A 86 -15.66 0.64 9.81
N LEU A 87 -14.92 -0.45 9.61
CA LEU A 87 -15.20 -1.73 10.24
C LEU A 87 -14.83 -1.76 11.74
N MET A 88 -13.85 -0.97 12.17
CA MET A 88 -13.55 -0.80 13.60
C MET A 88 -14.66 -0.02 14.34
N ILE A 89 -15.31 0.94 13.68
CA ILE A 89 -16.39 1.75 14.27
C ILE A 89 -17.73 0.99 14.21
N ASN A 90 -17.92 0.18 13.18
CA ASN A 90 -19.15 -0.56 12.94
C ASN A 90 -18.81 -2.04 12.73
N GLU A 91 -18.96 -2.85 13.78
CA GLU A 91 -18.62 -4.27 13.77
C GLU A 91 -19.45 -5.06 12.74
N ASP A 92 -20.68 -4.61 12.45
CA ASP A 92 -21.56 -5.20 11.43
C ASP A 92 -21.31 -4.65 10.02
N ALA A 93 -20.33 -3.75 9.83
CA ALA A 93 -20.02 -3.14 8.54
C ALA A 93 -19.78 -4.18 7.45
N ALA A 94 -19.15 -5.32 7.79
CA ALA A 94 -18.88 -6.41 6.86
C ALA A 94 -20.14 -7.01 6.20
N SER A 95 -21.31 -6.81 6.81
CA SER A 95 -22.62 -7.23 6.29
C SER A 95 -23.21 -6.22 5.30
N SER A 96 -22.69 -5.00 5.25
CA SER A 96 -23.19 -3.93 4.40
C SER A 96 -22.56 -3.97 2.99
N PRO A 97 -23.35 -3.76 1.92
CA PRO A 97 -22.81 -3.61 0.57
C PRO A 97 -21.85 -2.42 0.42
N GLU A 98 -22.09 -1.38 1.21
CA GLU A 98 -21.29 -0.14 1.24
C GLU A 98 -19.85 -0.39 1.69
N TYR A 99 -19.66 -1.27 2.69
CA TYR A 99 -18.32 -1.69 3.12
C TYR A 99 -17.55 -2.37 1.99
N TRP A 100 -18.19 -3.31 1.28
CA TRP A 100 -17.53 -4.03 0.19
C TRP A 100 -17.23 -3.15 -1.01
N LEU A 101 -18.08 -2.15 -1.28
CA LEU A 101 -17.78 -1.10 -2.26
C LEU A 101 -16.51 -0.34 -1.85
N LEU A 102 -16.40 0.02 -0.57
CA LEU A 102 -15.27 0.80 -0.03
C LEU A 102 -13.97 -0.02 -0.04
N VAL A 103 -14.04 -1.32 0.29
CA VAL A 103 -12.92 -2.27 0.14
C VAL A 103 -12.53 -2.43 -1.33
N GLY A 104 -13.50 -2.56 -2.24
CA GLY A 104 -13.25 -2.66 -3.68
C GLY A 104 -12.56 -1.42 -4.24
N MET A 105 -13.01 -0.22 -3.85
CA MET A 105 -12.35 1.04 -4.20
C MET A 105 -10.93 1.11 -3.65
N ALA A 106 -10.73 0.71 -2.38
CA ALA A 106 -9.40 0.66 -1.77
C ALA A 106 -8.43 -0.25 -2.53
N LEU A 107 -8.85 -1.47 -2.86
CA LEU A 107 -8.04 -2.40 -3.65
C LEU A 107 -7.77 -1.86 -5.06
N PHE A 108 -8.75 -1.23 -5.70
CA PHE A 108 -8.59 -0.61 -7.02
C PHE A 108 -7.52 0.50 -6.99
N PHE A 109 -7.57 1.41 -6.01
CA PHE A 109 -6.57 2.49 -5.89
C PHE A 109 -5.17 1.97 -5.54
N ILE A 110 -5.07 0.91 -4.73
CA ILE A 110 -3.79 0.23 -4.43
C ILE A 110 -3.23 -0.43 -5.70
N LEU A 111 -4.06 -1.09 -6.50
CA LEU A 111 -3.64 -1.66 -7.79
C LEU A 111 -3.19 -0.57 -8.75
N LEU A 112 -3.93 0.54 -8.84
CA LEU A 112 -3.59 1.67 -9.70
C LEU A 112 -2.26 2.30 -9.27
N TYR A 113 -2.00 2.37 -7.96
CA TYR A 113 -0.69 2.74 -7.42
C TYR A 113 0.43 1.80 -7.86
N ASP A 114 0.25 0.49 -7.68
CA ASP A 114 1.27 -0.49 -8.05
C ASP A 114 1.54 -0.48 -9.56
N LEU A 115 0.51 -0.32 -10.38
CA LEU A 115 0.60 -0.27 -11.84
C LEU A 115 1.29 1.02 -12.32
N ALA A 116 0.96 2.17 -11.72
CA ALA A 116 1.68 3.42 -11.97
C ALA A 116 3.16 3.29 -11.56
N ASN A 117 3.44 2.72 -10.39
CA ASN A 117 4.80 2.51 -9.89
C ASN A 117 5.58 1.52 -10.77
N LEU A 118 4.92 0.52 -11.35
CA LEU A 118 5.50 -0.42 -12.32
C LEU A 118 5.86 0.27 -13.63
N TYR A 119 4.93 1.07 -14.19
CA TYR A 119 5.14 1.85 -15.42
C TYR A 119 6.30 2.84 -15.29
N TYR A 120 6.35 3.58 -14.17
CA TYR A 120 7.43 4.53 -13.93
C TYR A 120 8.78 3.82 -13.79
N ARG A 121 8.83 2.66 -13.15
CA ARG A 121 10.07 1.88 -12.99
C ARG A 121 10.50 1.09 -14.23
N SER A 122 9.67 0.95 -15.26
CA SER A 122 10.08 0.33 -16.52
C SER A 122 10.69 1.34 -17.51
N LYS A 123 10.50 2.64 -17.27
CA LYS A 123 11.10 3.72 -18.06
C LYS A 123 12.45 4.23 -17.51
N MET A 124 12.77 3.91 -16.26
CA MET A 124 14.11 4.07 -15.64
C MET A 124 14.99 2.85 -15.92
#